data_AF-A0A1Z5HA70-F1
#
_entry.id   AF-A0A1Z5HA70-F1
#
_cell.length_a   1.000
_cell.length_b   1.000
_cell.length_c   1.000
_cell.angle_alpha   90.00
_cell.angle_beta   90.00
_cell.angle_gamma   90.00
#
_symmetry.space_group_name_H-M   'P 1'
#
loop_
_entity.id
_entity.type
_entity.pdbx_description
1 polymer ?
#
loop_
_entity_poly.entity_id
_entity_poly.type
_entity_poly.pdbx_seq_one_letter_code
_entity_poly.pdbx_strand_id
1 'polypeptide(L)'
;MRQNPFQLHSLIHNNLLLAVALTVAPSSASAISVEALEKLIKEVKASEVATRERSNLNTTLINKAENNINLNKKNIKINKQGIEVFRKTLDKSSGDIETAQKTVQGLKVTHDSNNKGLIGQITLYTDKVTKIKETILPEEVAAIGTLSLRRCAGTHQVTWNKCVYKLGGKGPKGGIIFKIGHQGNHGSEVTPEDVITAPFGCLNVNFNGELKEYIGSGKDNTDVILNKKCTGSLAAGVTTSFKLKGQGGWYLPSVYELRIIRNALRTLGLGDFNNNEYWSSSDNGGNNVAAYTFDFENNYKIARERSSLHSIRLVSDF
;
A
#
# COMPACT_ATOMS: atom_id res chain seq x y z
N MET A 1 -7.19 68.06 -19.93
CA MET A 1 -6.04 68.91 -19.59
C MET A 1 -6.02 69.11 -18.09
N ARG A 2 -4.85 68.87 -17.48
CA ARG A 2 -4.36 69.43 -16.19
C ARG A 2 -5.19 69.09 -14.93
N GLN A 3 -4.62 68.25 -14.05
CA GLN A 3 -3.92 68.64 -12.80
C GLN A 3 -4.92 69.09 -11.73
N ASN A 4 -4.80 68.78 -10.44
CA ASN A 4 -4.02 67.86 -9.61
C ASN A 4 -4.71 67.95 -8.21
N PRO A 5 -4.32 67.10 -7.25
CA PRO A 5 -5.04 66.77 -6.02
C PRO A 5 -4.59 67.63 -4.83
N PHE A 6 -5.43 67.73 -3.80
CA PHE A 6 -5.03 68.16 -2.44
C PHE A 6 -5.82 67.30 -1.45
N GLN A 7 -5.12 66.51 -0.62
CA GLN A 7 -5.10 66.66 0.86
C GLN A 7 -6.02 65.64 1.55
N LEU A 8 -5.69 64.97 2.64
CA LEU A 8 -4.47 64.92 3.44
C LEU A 8 -4.70 63.83 4.52
N HIS A 9 -3.64 63.11 4.88
CA HIS A 9 -3.33 62.64 6.25
C HIS A 9 -4.14 61.44 6.83
N SER A 10 -3.55 60.45 7.52
CA SER A 10 -2.17 60.28 8.00
C SER A 10 -1.95 58.94 8.72
N LEU A 11 -0.68 58.66 9.05
CA LEU A 11 -0.15 57.93 10.24
C LEU A 11 -0.17 56.38 10.21
N ILE A 12 0.85 55.57 10.58
CA ILE A 12 2.28 55.68 11.01
C ILE A 12 2.91 54.27 10.81
N HIS A 13 4.15 54.14 10.32
CA HIS A 13 5.31 53.49 11.00
C HIS A 13 6.47 53.09 10.07
N ASN A 14 7.63 53.71 10.36
CA ASN A 14 9.02 53.23 10.27
C ASN A 14 9.60 52.92 8.88
N ASN A 15 10.76 53.44 8.45
CA ASN A 15 11.85 54.14 9.12
C ASN A 15 12.74 54.87 8.08
N LEU A 16 13.17 56.10 8.43
CA LEU A 16 14.45 56.79 8.12
C LEU A 16 15.14 56.50 6.77
N LEU A 17 15.14 57.36 5.75
CA LEU A 17 15.67 58.72 5.58
C LEU A 17 17.19 58.90 5.80
N LEU A 18 17.83 59.16 4.65
CA LEU A 18 19.13 59.73 4.36
C LEU A 18 19.42 61.03 5.15
N ALA A 19 20.64 61.19 5.68
CA ALA A 19 21.24 62.45 6.12
C ALA A 19 22.77 62.25 6.23
N VAL A 20 23.70 63.20 6.07
CA VAL A 20 23.78 64.62 5.65
C VAL A 20 25.29 64.95 5.52
N ALA A 21 25.62 65.84 4.57
CA ALA A 21 26.72 66.84 4.47
C ALA A 21 28.21 66.60 4.89
N LEU A 22 29.06 67.29 4.12
CA LEU A 22 30.53 67.42 4.11
C LEU A 22 31.18 68.03 5.37
N THR A 23 32.46 67.69 5.64
CA THR A 23 33.61 68.63 5.80
C THR A 23 34.98 67.92 5.86
N VAL A 24 35.91 68.36 4.99
CA VAL A 24 37.42 68.32 4.94
C VAL A 24 38.21 66.99 5.09
N ALA A 25 39.13 66.76 4.13
CA ALA A 25 39.91 65.57 3.73
C ALA A 25 41.19 65.25 4.57
N PRO A 26 42.07 64.28 4.18
CA PRO A 26 41.90 62.91 3.65
C PRO A 26 42.64 61.84 4.51
N SER A 27 42.22 60.57 4.46
CA SER A 27 43.15 59.45 4.69
C SER A 27 42.81 58.23 3.82
N SER A 28 43.70 58.00 2.86
CA SER A 28 43.96 56.78 2.08
C SER A 28 43.36 55.46 2.58
N ALA A 29 42.50 54.82 1.78
CA ALA A 29 42.37 53.35 1.73
C ALA A 29 41.66 52.88 0.43
N SER A 30 42.48 52.35 -0.48
CA SER A 30 42.21 51.37 -1.55
C SER A 30 41.12 51.64 -2.59
N ALA A 31 41.51 52.25 -3.72
CA ALA A 31 40.97 51.86 -5.01
C ALA A 31 41.35 50.39 -5.29
N ILE A 32 40.37 49.56 -5.65
CA ILE A 32 40.58 48.17 -6.05
C ILE A 32 41.46 48.17 -7.30
N SER A 33 42.62 47.48 -7.28
CA SER A 33 43.51 47.40 -8.44
C SER A 33 42.84 46.67 -9.60
N VAL A 34 43.28 46.96 -10.83
CA VAL A 34 42.76 46.28 -12.04
C VAL A 34 42.98 44.76 -11.93
N GLU A 35 44.08 44.28 -11.33
CA GLU A 35 44.26 42.84 -11.07
C GLU A 35 43.20 42.23 -10.14
N ALA A 36 42.72 42.99 -9.15
CA ALA A 36 41.67 42.51 -8.25
C ALA A 36 40.31 42.42 -8.95
N LEU A 37 40.04 43.31 -9.92
CA LEU A 37 38.86 43.24 -10.78
C LEU A 37 38.92 42.04 -11.76
N GLU A 38 40.09 41.78 -12.34
CA GLU A 38 40.30 40.62 -13.22
C GLU A 38 40.15 39.30 -12.49
N LYS A 39 40.60 39.23 -11.23
CA LYS A 39 40.40 38.06 -10.36
C LYS A 39 38.91 37.78 -10.10
N LEU A 40 38.14 38.82 -9.80
CA LEU A 40 36.68 38.73 -9.62
C LEU A 40 35.95 38.30 -10.90
N ILE A 41 36.34 38.81 -12.07
CA ILE A 41 35.77 38.37 -13.35
C ILE A 41 36.07 36.89 -13.63
N LYS A 42 37.26 36.41 -13.25
CA LYS A 42 37.64 35.00 -13.40
C LYS A 42 36.84 34.09 -12.48
N GLU A 43 36.56 34.52 -11.24
CA GLU A 43 35.71 33.82 -10.27
C GLU A 43 34.24 33.80 -10.69
N VAL A 44 33.71 34.91 -11.24
CA VAL A 44 32.35 34.99 -11.78
C VAL A 44 32.18 34.08 -13.00
N LYS A 45 33.14 34.06 -13.93
CA LYS A 45 33.15 33.15 -15.09
C LYS A 45 33.25 31.68 -14.67
N ALA A 46 34.01 31.37 -13.62
CA ALA A 46 34.07 30.02 -13.06
C ALA A 46 32.72 29.61 -12.44
N SER A 47 31.99 30.54 -11.82
CA SER A 47 30.63 30.28 -11.31
C SER A 47 29.60 30.07 -12.43
N GLU A 48 29.78 30.74 -13.57
CA GLU A 48 28.90 30.61 -14.73
C GLU A 48 29.05 29.25 -15.44
N VAL A 49 30.28 28.74 -15.54
CA VAL A 49 30.58 27.40 -16.09
C VAL A 49 29.99 26.30 -15.21
N ALA A 50 30.13 26.40 -13.88
CA ALA A 50 29.55 25.43 -12.94
C ALA A 50 28.00 25.42 -12.99
N THR A 51 27.38 26.56 -13.31
CA THR A 51 25.93 26.69 -13.46
C THR A 51 25.44 26.09 -14.79
N ARG A 52 26.24 26.22 -15.86
CA ARG A 52 25.96 25.62 -17.18
C ARG A 52 26.07 24.09 -17.17
N GLU A 53 27.04 23.52 -16.46
CA GLU A 53 27.20 22.07 -16.32
C GLU A 53 26.05 21.41 -15.55
N ARG A 54 25.56 22.05 -14.46
CA ARG A 54 24.34 21.58 -13.75
C ARG A 54 23.09 21.64 -14.63
N SER A 55 22.95 22.67 -15.45
CA SER A 55 21.84 22.78 -16.42
C SER A 55 21.87 21.64 -17.43
N ASN A 56 23.03 21.33 -18.01
CA ASN A 56 23.17 20.27 -19.01
C ASN A 56 22.97 18.86 -18.42
N LEU A 57 23.39 18.65 -17.17
CA LEU A 57 23.14 17.40 -16.44
C LEU A 57 21.63 17.18 -16.20
N ASN A 58 20.92 18.24 -15.83
CA ASN A 58 19.47 18.20 -15.63
C ASN A 58 18.71 17.91 -16.93
N THR A 59 19.07 18.55 -18.05
CA THR A 59 18.47 18.26 -19.37
C THR A 59 18.70 16.80 -19.80
N THR A 60 19.88 16.26 -19.52
CA THR A 60 20.20 14.85 -19.85
C THR A 60 19.39 13.86 -19.00
N LEU A 61 19.20 14.14 -17.71
CA LEU A 61 18.38 13.34 -16.80
C LEU A 61 16.89 13.39 -17.19
N ILE A 62 16.39 14.57 -17.59
CA ILE A 62 15.02 14.76 -18.08
C ILE A 62 14.80 13.94 -19.36
N ASN A 63 15.69 14.04 -20.35
CA ASN A 63 15.56 13.26 -21.60
C ASN A 63 15.65 11.75 -21.36
N LYS A 64 16.46 11.31 -20.37
CA LYS A 64 16.54 9.89 -19.97
C LYS A 64 15.26 9.42 -19.27
N ALA A 65 14.64 10.28 -18.46
CA ALA A 65 13.35 10.01 -17.83
C ALA A 65 12.21 9.95 -18.87
N GLU A 66 12.17 10.87 -19.84
CA GLU A 66 11.19 10.88 -20.93
C GLU A 66 11.30 9.64 -21.82
N ASN A 67 12.52 9.20 -22.14
CA ASN A 67 12.74 7.96 -22.90
C ASN A 67 12.29 6.71 -22.12
N ASN A 68 12.52 6.64 -20.80
CA ASN A 68 12.02 5.56 -19.96
C ASN A 68 10.48 5.55 -19.87
N ILE A 69 9.85 6.73 -19.84
CA ILE A 69 8.38 6.88 -19.88
C ILE A 69 7.83 6.38 -21.23
N ASN A 70 8.48 6.71 -22.35
CA ASN A 70 8.05 6.28 -23.68
C ASN A 70 8.24 4.77 -23.93
N LEU A 71 9.26 4.16 -23.33
CA LEU A 71 9.45 2.69 -23.36
C LEU A 71 8.36 1.96 -22.56
N ASN A 72 7.90 2.51 -21.44
CA ASN A 72 6.83 1.93 -20.62
C ASN A 72 5.44 2.02 -21.27
N LYS A 73 5.20 2.95 -22.20
CA LYS A 73 3.93 3.02 -22.97
C LYS A 73 3.74 1.85 -23.94
N LYS A 74 4.81 1.20 -24.41
CA LYS A 74 4.73 0.10 -25.39
C LYS A 74 4.23 -1.24 -24.81
N ASN A 75 4.22 -1.40 -23.48
CA ASN A 75 3.83 -2.65 -22.81
C ASN A 75 2.40 -2.66 -22.23
N ILE A 76 1.60 -1.61 -22.46
CA ILE A 76 0.21 -1.53 -21.98
C ILE A 76 -0.75 -1.81 -23.14
N LYS A 77 -1.25 -3.04 -23.23
CA LYS A 77 -2.42 -3.36 -24.08
C LYS A 77 -3.70 -2.93 -23.36
N ILE A 78 -4.07 -1.66 -23.50
CA ILE A 78 -5.42 -1.20 -23.14
C ILE A 78 -6.38 -1.86 -24.13
N ASN A 79 -7.37 -2.62 -23.64
CA ASN A 79 -8.47 -3.10 -24.47
C ASN A 79 -9.40 -1.93 -24.84
N LYS A 80 -8.89 -1.01 -25.66
CA LYS A 80 -9.57 0.22 -26.10
C LYS A 80 -10.91 -0.11 -26.76
N GLN A 81 -10.97 -1.24 -27.46
CA GLN A 81 -12.18 -1.72 -28.13
C GLN A 81 -13.23 -2.18 -27.12
N GLY A 82 -12.86 -2.92 -26.07
CA GLY A 82 -13.77 -3.29 -24.99
C GLY A 82 -14.29 -2.10 -24.18
N ILE A 83 -13.43 -1.11 -23.91
CA ILE A 83 -13.82 0.14 -23.24
C ILE A 83 -14.80 0.94 -24.11
N GLU A 84 -14.58 0.98 -25.43
CA GLU A 84 -15.46 1.69 -26.35
C GLU A 84 -16.83 1.01 -26.51
N VAL A 85 -16.86 -0.34 -26.54
CA VAL A 85 -18.11 -1.11 -26.49
C VAL A 85 -18.88 -0.83 -25.20
N PHE A 86 -18.17 -0.79 -24.07
CA PHE A 86 -18.78 -0.50 -22.77
C PHE A 86 -19.34 0.93 -22.70
N ARG A 87 -18.60 1.93 -23.22
CA ARG A 87 -19.03 3.33 -23.32
C ARG A 87 -20.32 3.46 -24.13
N LYS A 88 -20.35 2.88 -25.34
CA LYS A 88 -21.55 2.88 -26.20
C LYS A 88 -22.76 2.23 -25.52
N THR A 89 -22.54 1.16 -24.76
CA THR A 89 -23.61 0.46 -24.02
C THR A 89 -24.17 1.34 -22.89
N LEU A 90 -23.30 2.08 -22.19
CA LEU A 90 -23.68 3.03 -21.15
C LEU A 90 -24.46 4.21 -21.70
N ASP A 91 -24.00 4.80 -22.81
CA ASP A 91 -24.67 5.93 -23.45
C ASP A 91 -26.07 5.54 -23.94
N LYS A 92 -26.19 4.35 -24.54
CA LYS A 92 -27.48 3.78 -24.93
C LYS A 92 -28.40 3.59 -23.72
N SER A 93 -27.90 2.96 -22.66
CA SER A 93 -28.69 2.73 -21.44
C SER A 93 -29.14 4.04 -20.78
N SER A 94 -28.31 5.09 -20.83
CA SER A 94 -28.65 6.42 -20.35
C SER A 94 -29.78 7.05 -21.17
N GLY A 95 -29.73 6.93 -22.50
CA GLY A 95 -30.80 7.40 -23.38
C GLY A 95 -32.12 6.63 -23.20
N ASP A 96 -32.04 5.31 -22.98
CA ASP A 96 -33.21 4.47 -22.68
C ASP A 96 -33.88 4.87 -21.35
N ILE A 97 -33.08 5.21 -20.33
CA ILE A 97 -33.57 5.71 -19.03
C ILE A 97 -34.24 7.08 -19.19
N GLU A 98 -33.62 8.01 -19.94
CA GLU A 98 -34.21 9.33 -20.16
C GLU A 98 -35.54 9.22 -20.92
N THR A 99 -35.63 8.31 -21.88
CA THR A 99 -36.86 8.00 -22.62
C THR A 99 -37.93 7.43 -21.69
N ALA A 100 -37.57 6.46 -20.84
CA ALA A 100 -38.47 5.89 -19.84
C ALA A 100 -38.98 6.94 -18.85
N GLN A 101 -38.13 7.88 -18.42
CA GLN A 101 -38.53 9.00 -17.54
C GLN A 101 -39.55 9.91 -18.22
N LYS A 102 -39.36 10.24 -19.50
CA LYS A 102 -40.31 11.04 -20.29
C LYS A 102 -41.63 10.29 -20.49
N THR A 103 -41.60 8.98 -20.76
CA THR A 103 -42.79 8.14 -20.84
C THR A 103 -43.54 8.09 -19.51
N VAL A 104 -42.83 7.94 -18.38
CA VAL A 104 -43.41 7.98 -17.02
C VAL A 104 -44.01 9.35 -16.70
N GLN A 105 -43.37 10.44 -17.12
CA GLN A 105 -43.93 11.80 -17.01
C GLN A 105 -45.18 11.99 -17.87
N GLY A 106 -45.24 11.40 -19.07
CA GLY A 106 -46.43 11.39 -19.91
C GLY A 106 -47.58 10.56 -19.32
N LEU A 107 -47.27 9.42 -18.70
CA LEU A 107 -48.22 8.58 -17.96
C LEU A 107 -48.74 9.24 -16.66
N LYS A 108 -48.03 10.26 -16.15
CA LYS A 108 -48.37 11.04 -14.95
C LYS A 108 -49.66 11.87 -15.12
N VAL A 109 -50.15 12.05 -16.35
CA VAL A 109 -51.40 12.75 -16.66
C VAL A 109 -52.64 11.87 -16.41
N THR A 110 -52.52 10.55 -16.22
CA THR A 110 -53.70 9.67 -16.26
C THR A 110 -54.04 8.82 -15.02
N HIS A 111 -53.20 8.60 -14.00
CA HIS A 111 -53.72 8.02 -12.73
C HIS A 111 -52.81 8.05 -11.49
N ASP A 112 -53.52 7.90 -10.37
CA ASP A 112 -53.32 8.22 -8.94
C ASP A 112 -52.18 7.50 -8.18
N SER A 113 -51.79 8.09 -7.04
CA SER A 113 -51.00 7.64 -5.86
C SER A 113 -49.96 6.51 -5.97
N ASN A 114 -50.25 5.38 -6.62
CA ASN A 114 -49.30 4.28 -6.87
C ASN A 114 -48.11 4.73 -7.74
N ASN A 115 -48.37 5.61 -8.72
CA ASN A 115 -47.30 6.19 -9.54
C ASN A 115 -46.34 7.06 -8.72
N LYS A 116 -46.83 7.72 -7.65
CA LYS A 116 -45.99 8.55 -6.77
C LYS A 116 -45.06 7.70 -5.91
N GLY A 117 -45.57 6.56 -5.41
CA GLY A 117 -44.76 5.58 -4.67
C GLY A 117 -43.70 4.92 -5.55
N LEU A 118 -44.06 4.56 -6.78
CA LEU A 118 -43.13 3.97 -7.74
C LEU A 118 -42.04 4.97 -8.18
N ILE A 119 -42.43 6.22 -8.48
CA ILE A 119 -41.49 7.30 -8.78
C ILE A 119 -40.52 7.51 -7.60
N GLY A 120 -41.01 7.51 -6.36
CA GLY A 120 -40.16 7.62 -5.17
C GLY A 120 -39.14 6.49 -5.05
N GLN A 121 -39.55 5.24 -5.34
CA GLN A 121 -38.62 4.11 -5.36
C GLN A 121 -37.60 4.22 -6.48
N ILE A 122 -38.02 4.62 -7.69
CA ILE A 122 -37.13 4.82 -8.83
C ILE A 122 -36.10 5.90 -8.52
N THR A 123 -36.51 7.03 -7.94
CA THR A 123 -35.60 8.10 -7.51
C THR A 123 -34.57 7.58 -6.49
N LEU A 124 -35.00 6.79 -5.49
CA LEU A 124 -34.07 6.17 -4.54
C LEU A 124 -33.06 5.22 -5.19
N TYR A 125 -33.49 4.46 -6.20
CA TYR A 125 -32.58 3.60 -6.97
C TYR A 125 -31.63 4.42 -7.85
N THR A 126 -32.12 5.49 -8.49
CA THR A 126 -31.30 6.42 -9.26
C THR A 126 -30.24 7.08 -8.38
N ASP A 127 -30.59 7.55 -7.19
CA ASP A 127 -29.64 8.15 -6.24
C ASP A 127 -28.57 7.15 -5.78
N LYS A 128 -28.96 5.89 -5.52
CA LYS A 128 -28.01 4.82 -5.21
C LYS A 128 -27.05 4.57 -6.37
N VAL A 129 -27.54 4.54 -7.61
CA VAL A 129 -26.72 4.33 -8.81
C VAL A 129 -25.80 5.52 -9.08
N THR A 130 -26.27 6.76 -8.91
CA THR A 130 -25.46 7.97 -9.05
C THR A 130 -24.36 8.01 -7.99
N LYS A 131 -24.68 7.70 -6.74
CA LYS A 131 -23.69 7.60 -5.65
C LYS A 131 -22.65 6.51 -5.91
N ILE A 132 -23.06 5.38 -6.49
CA ILE A 132 -22.15 4.33 -6.96
C ILE A 132 -21.25 4.86 -8.08
N LYS A 133 -21.78 5.61 -9.06
CA LYS A 133 -21.02 6.21 -10.17
C LYS A 133 -19.94 7.19 -9.69
N GLU A 134 -20.28 8.07 -8.75
CA GLU A 134 -19.34 9.01 -8.12
C GLU A 134 -18.31 8.28 -7.25
N THR A 135 -18.73 7.21 -6.56
CA THR A 135 -17.82 6.36 -5.80
C THR A 135 -16.89 5.54 -6.71
N ILE A 136 -17.22 5.34 -7.99
CA ILE A 136 -16.47 4.51 -8.96
C ILE A 136 -15.50 5.34 -9.84
N LEU A 137 -15.54 6.66 -9.81
CA LEU A 137 -14.65 7.46 -10.64
C LEU A 137 -14.04 8.54 -9.76
N PRO A 138 -12.88 8.29 -9.11
CA PRO A 138 -12.17 9.39 -8.49
C PRO A 138 -11.95 10.47 -9.56
N GLU A 139 -12.05 11.72 -9.13
CA GLU A 139 -11.64 12.90 -9.89
C GLU A 139 -10.29 12.60 -10.56
N GLU A 140 -10.10 13.05 -11.80
CA GLU A 140 -8.96 12.70 -12.66
C GLU A 140 -7.65 13.27 -12.07
N VAL A 141 -7.16 12.69 -10.98
CA VAL A 141 -5.87 13.04 -10.40
C VAL A 141 -4.83 12.44 -11.33
N ALA A 142 -3.81 13.23 -11.68
CA ALA A 142 -2.66 12.85 -12.49
C ALA A 142 -1.79 11.75 -11.82
N ALA A 143 -2.41 10.64 -11.43
CA ALA A 143 -1.81 9.53 -10.73
C ALA A 143 -1.23 8.56 -11.75
N ILE A 144 0.09 8.47 -11.75
CA ILE A 144 0.86 7.52 -12.54
C ILE A 144 0.72 6.14 -11.85
N GLY A 145 -0.36 5.40 -12.15
CA GLY A 145 -0.60 4.09 -11.54
C GLY A 145 -1.86 3.38 -12.04
N THR A 146 -2.00 2.08 -11.74
CA THR A 146 -3.23 1.32 -12.02
C THR A 146 -4.30 1.68 -10.98
N LEU A 147 -5.37 2.31 -11.43
CA LEU A 147 -6.56 2.53 -10.62
C LEU A 147 -7.35 1.21 -10.54
N SER A 148 -7.42 0.59 -9.36
CA SER A 148 -8.10 -0.71 -9.16
C SER A 148 -9.17 -0.60 -8.08
N LEU A 149 -10.43 -0.77 -8.49
CA LEU A 149 -11.55 -0.93 -7.56
C LEU A 149 -11.43 -2.28 -6.87
N ARG A 150 -11.27 -2.26 -5.55
CA ARG A 150 -11.11 -3.47 -4.75
C ARG A 150 -12.27 -3.62 -3.78
N ARG A 151 -12.86 -4.81 -3.74
CA ARG A 151 -13.73 -5.22 -2.64
C ARG A 151 -12.87 -5.77 -1.51
N CYS A 152 -12.95 -5.18 -0.32
CA CYS A 152 -12.14 -5.60 0.81
C CYS A 152 -12.67 -6.91 1.40
N ALA A 153 -11.79 -7.90 1.52
CA ALA A 153 -12.15 -9.23 2.00
C ALA A 153 -12.81 -9.15 3.39
N GLY A 154 -13.88 -9.94 3.59
CA GLY A 154 -14.64 -9.94 4.84
C GLY A 154 -15.51 -8.70 5.09
N THR A 155 -15.62 -7.78 4.12
CA THR A 155 -16.43 -6.57 4.25
C THR A 155 -17.32 -6.36 3.01
N HIS A 156 -18.31 -5.48 3.15
CA HIS A 156 -19.06 -4.91 2.02
C HIS A 156 -18.40 -3.63 1.47
N GLN A 157 -17.19 -3.29 1.93
CA GLN A 157 -16.47 -2.10 1.48
C GLN A 157 -15.87 -2.33 0.09
N VAL A 158 -16.08 -1.37 -0.78
CA VAL A 158 -15.42 -1.26 -2.07
C VAL A 158 -14.62 0.05 -2.08
N THR A 159 -13.35 0.01 -2.47
CA THR A 159 -12.45 1.18 -2.40
C THR A 159 -11.49 1.21 -3.59
N TRP A 160 -11.15 2.41 -4.03
CA TRP A 160 -10.06 2.67 -4.99
C TRP A 160 -8.68 2.63 -4.33
N ASN A 161 -8.65 2.84 -3.02
CA ASN A 161 -7.44 2.88 -2.20
C ASN A 161 -7.10 1.50 -1.64
N LYS A 162 -6.14 1.42 -0.72
CA LYS A 162 -5.85 0.18 0.02
C LYS A 162 -7.03 -0.18 0.93
N CYS A 163 -7.29 -1.48 1.07
CA CYS A 163 -8.22 -1.97 2.07
C CYS A 163 -7.69 -1.73 3.47
N VAL A 164 -8.59 -1.38 4.39
CA VAL A 164 -8.29 -1.25 5.82
C VAL A 164 -8.87 -2.45 6.53
N TYR A 165 -8.02 -3.18 7.22
CA TYR A 165 -8.38 -4.39 7.94
C TYR A 165 -8.24 -4.21 9.45
N LYS A 166 -8.80 -5.16 10.20
CA LYS A 166 -8.85 -5.14 11.66
C LYS A 166 -8.41 -6.51 12.22
N LEU A 167 -7.84 -6.49 13.42
CA LEU A 167 -7.49 -7.70 14.16
C LEU A 167 -8.73 -8.62 14.32
N GLY A 168 -8.54 -9.93 14.16
CA GLY A 168 -9.60 -10.94 14.17
C GLY A 168 -10.49 -10.97 12.92
N GLY A 169 -10.38 -9.96 12.04
CA GLY A 169 -11.13 -9.91 10.79
C GLY A 169 -10.56 -10.84 9.71
N LYS A 170 -11.27 -10.92 8.58
CA LYS A 170 -10.82 -11.69 7.42
C LYS A 170 -9.79 -10.91 6.60
N GLY A 171 -8.62 -11.49 6.39
CA GLY A 171 -7.56 -10.91 5.57
C GLY A 171 -7.76 -11.09 4.07
N PRO A 172 -6.89 -10.47 3.24
CA PRO A 172 -7.00 -10.46 1.78
C PRO A 172 -6.96 -11.85 1.14
N LYS A 173 -6.17 -12.78 1.69
CA LYS A 173 -6.12 -14.18 1.22
C LYS A 173 -7.20 -15.05 1.86
N GLY A 174 -7.97 -14.49 2.79
CA GLY A 174 -9.12 -15.12 3.42
C GLY A 174 -8.81 -15.81 4.74
N GLY A 175 -7.62 -15.60 5.30
CA GLY A 175 -7.25 -16.00 6.65
C GLY A 175 -7.79 -15.06 7.71
N ILE A 176 -7.39 -15.29 8.95
CA ILE A 176 -7.76 -14.50 10.12
C ILE A 176 -6.59 -13.60 10.48
N ILE A 177 -6.83 -12.30 10.63
CA ILE A 177 -5.78 -11.32 10.90
C ILE A 177 -5.37 -11.41 12.37
N PHE A 178 -4.10 -11.71 12.63
CA PHE A 178 -3.54 -11.77 13.99
C PHE A 178 -2.51 -10.67 14.28
N LYS A 179 -2.05 -9.97 13.24
CA LYS A 179 -1.15 -8.82 13.34
C LYS A 179 -1.59 -7.77 12.34
N ILE A 180 -1.65 -6.51 12.79
CA ILE A 180 -2.06 -5.40 11.95
C ILE A 180 -1.09 -4.23 12.08
N GLY A 181 -0.76 -3.63 10.94
CA GLY A 181 0.05 -2.43 10.82
C GLY A 181 -0.68 -1.14 11.16
N HIS A 182 0.08 -0.04 11.19
CA HIS A 182 -0.48 1.29 11.37
C HIS A 182 -1.47 1.60 10.23
N GLN A 183 -2.64 2.16 10.54
CA GLN A 183 -3.75 2.40 9.60
C GLN A 183 -4.44 1.15 9.01
N GLY A 184 -4.05 -0.07 9.39
CA GLY A 184 -4.76 -1.29 8.99
C GLY A 184 -4.57 -1.72 7.53
N ASN A 185 -3.62 -1.12 6.80
CA ASN A 185 -3.41 -1.37 5.37
C ASN A 185 -2.32 -2.40 5.06
N HIS A 186 -1.63 -2.91 6.09
CA HIS A 186 -0.69 -4.01 6.03
C HIS A 186 -0.80 -4.86 7.29
N GLY A 187 -0.36 -6.12 7.27
CA GLY A 187 -0.48 -7.03 8.41
C GLY A 187 -0.13 -8.47 8.07
N SER A 188 -0.52 -9.38 8.97
CA SER A 188 -0.33 -10.81 8.80
C SER A 188 -1.63 -11.55 9.13
N GLU A 189 -1.96 -12.55 8.32
CA GLU A 189 -3.11 -13.42 8.48
C GLU A 189 -2.68 -14.89 8.63
N VAL A 190 -3.44 -15.64 9.42
CA VAL A 190 -3.25 -17.09 9.63
C VAL A 190 -4.38 -17.87 8.97
N THR A 191 -4.13 -19.11 8.56
CA THR A 191 -5.18 -19.99 8.04
C THR A 191 -6.32 -20.14 9.05
N PRO A 192 -7.59 -20.14 8.58
CA PRO A 192 -8.76 -20.20 9.47
C PRO A 192 -8.91 -21.53 10.17
N GLU A 193 -8.38 -22.61 9.58
CA GLU A 193 -8.36 -23.98 10.11
C GLU A 193 -6.94 -24.57 10.03
N ASP A 194 -6.72 -25.69 10.72
CA ASP A 194 -5.49 -26.48 10.65
C ASP A 194 -5.34 -27.02 9.22
N VAL A 195 -4.16 -26.83 8.62
CA VAL A 195 -3.97 -27.19 7.20
C VAL A 195 -3.75 -28.70 7.05
N ILE A 196 -2.81 -29.24 7.81
CA ILE A 196 -2.53 -30.67 7.93
C ILE A 196 -1.94 -30.96 9.32
N THR A 197 -1.89 -32.24 9.67
CA THR A 197 -0.98 -32.78 10.69
C THR A 197 0.17 -33.51 10.00
N ALA A 198 1.42 -33.17 10.32
CA ALA A 198 2.60 -33.72 9.65
C ALA A 198 3.84 -33.69 10.56
N PRO A 199 4.89 -34.48 10.24
CA PRO A 199 6.20 -34.29 10.85
C PRO A 199 6.81 -32.95 10.43
N PHE A 200 7.69 -32.39 11.26
CA PHE A 200 8.54 -31.27 10.84
C PHE A 200 9.35 -31.67 9.61
N GLY A 201 9.87 -32.90 9.60
CA GLY A 201 10.73 -33.45 8.53
C GLY A 201 12.20 -33.15 8.78
N CYS A 202 13.06 -33.32 7.77
CA CYS A 202 14.49 -32.98 7.89
C CYS A 202 15.21 -33.63 9.10
N LEU A 203 14.90 -34.89 9.41
CA LEU A 203 15.58 -35.60 10.50
C LEU A 203 17.08 -35.73 10.20
N ASN A 204 17.92 -35.54 11.20
CA ASN A 204 19.38 -35.54 11.12
C ASN A 204 19.99 -34.43 10.23
N VAL A 205 19.20 -33.43 9.82
CA VAL A 205 19.69 -32.28 9.06
C VAL A 205 20.02 -31.10 9.99
N ASN A 206 21.25 -30.61 9.90
CA ASN A 206 21.68 -29.41 10.61
C ASN A 206 21.40 -28.15 9.76
N PHE A 207 20.68 -27.19 10.32
CA PHE A 207 20.40 -25.90 9.69
C PHE A 207 21.43 -24.82 10.04
N ASN A 208 22.50 -25.14 10.77
CA ASN A 208 23.58 -24.22 11.15
C ASN A 208 23.08 -22.95 11.86
N GLY A 209 21.97 -23.08 12.59
CA GLY A 209 21.32 -21.97 13.27
C GLY A 209 20.67 -20.94 12.33
N GLU A 210 20.42 -21.28 11.07
CA GLU A 210 19.72 -20.42 10.10
C GLU A 210 18.25 -20.20 10.48
N LEU A 211 17.63 -21.16 11.20
CA LEU A 211 16.22 -21.09 11.58
C LEU A 211 16.04 -20.28 12.86
N LYS A 212 15.49 -19.07 12.75
CA LYS A 212 15.38 -18.11 13.86
C LYS A 212 14.03 -18.20 14.56
N GLU A 213 13.95 -17.65 15.77
CA GLU A 213 12.73 -17.65 16.57
C GLU A 213 11.95 -16.33 16.50
N TYR A 214 12.59 -15.23 16.10
CA TYR A 214 12.04 -13.88 16.21
C TYR A 214 10.80 -13.66 15.31
N ILE A 215 10.00 -12.65 15.66
CA ILE A 215 8.81 -12.26 14.91
C ILE A 215 9.23 -11.76 13.52
N GLY A 216 8.67 -12.32 12.45
CA GLY A 216 9.05 -12.02 11.06
C GLY A 216 10.06 -13.00 10.46
N SER A 217 10.62 -13.94 11.22
CA SER A 217 11.55 -14.94 10.67
C SER A 217 10.86 -16.12 9.99
N GLY A 218 9.54 -16.29 10.15
CA GLY A 218 8.84 -17.49 9.68
C GLY A 218 8.98 -17.74 8.18
N LYS A 219 8.91 -16.65 7.40
CA LYS A 219 9.08 -16.73 5.95
C LYS A 219 10.49 -17.19 5.55
N ASP A 220 11.52 -16.53 6.06
CA ASP A 220 12.92 -16.85 5.72
C ASP A 220 13.28 -18.27 6.18
N ASN A 221 12.83 -18.67 7.37
CA ASN A 221 12.99 -20.04 7.86
C ASN A 221 12.35 -21.06 6.93
N THR A 222 11.11 -20.79 6.49
CA THR A 222 10.39 -21.68 5.55
C THR A 222 11.19 -21.84 4.26
N ASP A 223 11.71 -20.75 3.71
CA ASP A 223 12.53 -20.77 2.50
C ASP A 223 13.83 -21.59 2.71
N VAL A 224 14.49 -21.44 3.88
CA VAL A 224 15.66 -22.26 4.25
C VAL A 224 15.32 -23.74 4.33
N ILE A 225 14.21 -24.11 4.99
CA ILE A 225 13.78 -25.51 5.14
C ILE A 225 13.52 -26.14 3.77
N LEU A 226 12.83 -25.43 2.88
CA LEU A 226 12.55 -25.90 1.51
C LEU A 226 13.83 -26.09 0.68
N ASN A 227 14.82 -25.23 0.87
CA ASN A 227 16.08 -25.27 0.11
C ASN A 227 17.06 -26.35 0.61
N LYS A 228 16.92 -26.85 1.85
CA LYS A 228 17.85 -27.84 2.43
C LYS A 228 17.72 -29.25 1.83
N LYS A 229 16.81 -29.46 0.86
CA LYS A 229 16.55 -30.74 0.14
C LYS A 229 16.38 -31.94 1.08
N CYS A 230 15.54 -31.79 2.10
CA CYS A 230 15.21 -32.87 3.01
C CYS A 230 14.43 -33.99 2.32
N THR A 231 14.57 -35.22 2.81
CA THR A 231 13.79 -36.38 2.37
C THR A 231 12.52 -36.54 3.21
N GLY A 232 11.47 -37.13 2.61
CA GLY A 232 10.22 -37.45 3.30
C GLY A 232 9.19 -36.33 3.36
N SER A 233 8.15 -36.53 4.17
CA SER A 233 7.11 -35.52 4.41
C SER A 233 7.68 -34.36 5.23
N LEU A 234 7.38 -33.14 4.79
CA LEU A 234 7.94 -31.91 5.34
C LEU A 234 6.80 -30.96 5.68
N ALA A 235 6.76 -30.48 6.93
CA ALA A 235 5.80 -29.48 7.37
C ALA A 235 5.81 -28.24 6.47
N ALA A 236 7.00 -27.70 6.16
CA ALA A 236 7.16 -26.58 5.24
C ALA A 236 6.77 -26.92 3.78
N GLY A 237 6.78 -28.20 3.39
CA GLY A 237 6.47 -28.64 2.03
C GLY A 237 5.04 -28.31 1.59
N VAL A 238 4.08 -28.31 2.53
CA VAL A 238 2.68 -27.96 2.26
C VAL A 238 2.54 -26.54 1.70
N THR A 239 3.46 -25.63 2.04
CA THR A 239 3.41 -24.22 1.62
C THR A 239 3.56 -24.02 0.11
N THR A 240 4.22 -24.97 -0.56
CA THR A 240 4.53 -24.90 -2.00
C THR A 240 3.28 -25.05 -2.88
N SER A 241 2.29 -25.79 -2.43
CA SER A 241 1.05 -26.08 -3.16
C SER A 241 -0.20 -25.48 -2.51
N PHE A 242 -0.13 -25.14 -1.21
CA PHE A 242 -1.28 -24.61 -0.49
C PHE A 242 -1.75 -23.26 -1.06
N LYS A 243 -3.04 -23.21 -1.37
CA LYS A 243 -3.73 -22.00 -1.85
C LYS A 243 -5.05 -21.85 -1.11
N LEU A 244 -5.18 -20.79 -0.32
CA LEU A 244 -6.46 -20.40 0.23
C LEU A 244 -7.17 -19.49 -0.77
N LYS A 245 -8.35 -19.89 -1.25
CA LYS A 245 -9.11 -19.16 -2.28
C LYS A 245 -8.29 -18.86 -3.55
N GLY A 246 -7.43 -19.79 -3.96
CA GLY A 246 -6.55 -19.64 -5.12
C GLY A 246 -5.30 -18.78 -4.89
N GLN A 247 -5.11 -18.21 -3.69
CA GLN A 247 -3.97 -17.36 -3.36
C GLN A 247 -2.91 -18.13 -2.56
N GLY A 248 -1.68 -18.16 -3.10
CA GLY A 248 -0.50 -18.77 -2.46
C GLY A 248 0.32 -17.76 -1.64
N GLY A 249 1.59 -18.10 -1.40
CA GLY A 249 2.53 -17.26 -0.61
C GLY A 249 2.30 -17.38 0.90
N TRP A 250 1.87 -18.56 1.33
CA TRP A 250 1.76 -18.94 2.74
C TRP A 250 3.10 -19.52 3.21
N TYR A 251 3.42 -19.38 4.49
CA TYR A 251 4.66 -19.89 5.09
C TYR A 251 4.40 -20.46 6.48
N LEU A 252 5.35 -21.24 7.00
CA LEU A 252 5.29 -21.79 8.35
C LEU A 252 5.76 -20.71 9.36
N PRO A 253 4.93 -20.30 10.33
CA PRO A 253 5.26 -19.23 11.27
C PRO A 253 6.45 -19.59 12.15
N SER A 254 7.22 -18.59 12.57
CA SER A 254 8.21 -18.76 13.63
C SER A 254 7.51 -19.04 14.97
N VAL A 255 8.27 -19.58 15.93
CA VAL A 255 7.71 -19.92 17.25
C VAL A 255 7.13 -18.70 17.97
N TYR A 256 7.71 -17.50 17.80
CA TYR A 256 7.15 -16.28 18.37
C TYR A 256 6.01 -15.67 17.55
N GLU A 257 5.87 -15.99 16.27
CA GLU A 257 4.66 -15.66 15.50
C GLU A 257 3.47 -16.50 15.97
N LEU A 258 3.66 -17.80 16.24
CA LEU A 258 2.63 -18.66 16.86
C LEU A 258 2.17 -18.12 18.22
N ARG A 259 3.10 -17.63 19.04
CA ARG A 259 2.76 -16.95 20.30
C ARG A 259 1.87 -15.72 20.08
N ILE A 260 2.14 -14.90 19.06
CA ILE A 260 1.29 -13.75 18.73
C ILE A 260 -0.08 -14.21 18.25
N ILE A 261 -0.12 -15.22 17.36
CA ILE A 261 -1.38 -15.79 16.86
C ILE A 261 -2.26 -16.21 18.03
N ARG A 262 -1.72 -17.00 18.97
CA ARG A 262 -2.42 -17.42 20.18
C ARG A 262 -2.95 -16.21 20.96
N ASN A 263 -2.07 -15.28 21.30
CA ASN A 263 -2.43 -14.13 22.15
C ASN A 263 -3.50 -13.23 21.51
N ALA A 264 -3.45 -13.08 20.18
CA ALA A 264 -4.38 -12.24 19.44
C ALA A 264 -5.74 -12.90 19.23
N LEU A 265 -5.79 -14.21 18.98
CA LEU A 265 -7.02 -14.87 18.48
C LEU A 265 -7.71 -15.75 19.51
N ARG A 266 -6.95 -16.41 20.41
CA ARG A 266 -7.55 -17.38 21.33
C ARG A 266 -8.45 -16.72 22.36
N THR A 267 -8.08 -15.54 22.87
CA THR A 267 -8.92 -14.75 23.78
C THR A 267 -10.22 -14.29 23.13
N LEU A 268 -10.25 -14.21 21.79
CA LEU A 268 -11.43 -13.86 21.01
C LEU A 268 -12.26 -15.08 20.59
N GLY A 269 -11.83 -16.31 20.94
CA GLY A 269 -12.46 -17.54 20.47
C GLY A 269 -12.39 -17.72 18.95
N LEU A 270 -11.39 -17.12 18.28
CA LEU A 270 -11.24 -17.14 16.83
C LEU A 270 -10.16 -18.14 16.40
N GLY A 271 -10.35 -18.74 15.22
CA GLY A 271 -9.34 -19.55 14.55
C GLY A 271 -9.42 -21.05 14.77
N ASP A 272 -10.41 -21.55 15.52
CA ASP A 272 -10.67 -23.00 15.63
C ASP A 272 -9.41 -23.82 16.00
N PHE A 273 -8.65 -23.31 16.98
CA PHE A 273 -7.42 -23.97 17.45
C PHE A 273 -7.77 -25.18 18.32
N ASN A 274 -8.16 -26.28 17.67
CA ASN A 274 -8.58 -27.52 18.32
C ASN A 274 -7.42 -28.36 18.86
N ASN A 275 -6.21 -28.14 18.34
CA ASN A 275 -5.01 -28.84 18.77
C ASN A 275 -4.20 -27.99 19.76
N ASN A 276 -3.52 -28.68 20.68
CA ASN A 276 -2.73 -28.00 21.71
C ASN A 276 -1.36 -27.57 21.21
N GLU A 277 -0.77 -28.25 20.22
CA GLU A 277 0.59 -27.96 19.75
C GLU A 277 0.66 -27.77 18.24
N TYR A 278 1.39 -26.74 17.82
CA TYR A 278 1.59 -26.39 16.42
C TYR A 278 3.06 -26.36 16.05
N TRP A 279 3.42 -26.94 14.91
CA TRP A 279 4.78 -26.80 14.39
C TRP A 279 5.07 -25.33 14.06
N SER A 280 6.25 -24.87 14.51
CA SER A 280 6.85 -23.62 14.03
C SER A 280 7.94 -23.92 12.99
N SER A 281 8.43 -22.90 12.30
CA SER A 281 9.61 -22.98 11.43
C SER A 281 10.94 -22.79 12.16
N SER A 282 10.92 -22.65 13.49
CA SER A 282 12.10 -22.43 14.32
C SER A 282 12.77 -23.74 14.74
N ASP A 283 14.10 -23.81 14.68
CA ASP A 283 14.84 -24.99 15.16
C ASP A 283 15.17 -24.90 16.65
N ASN A 284 15.49 -26.05 17.25
CA ASN A 284 15.95 -26.14 18.63
C ASN A 284 17.46 -25.87 18.73
N GLY A 285 17.89 -24.66 18.35
CA GLY A 285 19.28 -24.22 18.51
C GLY A 285 20.29 -25.06 17.73
N GLY A 286 19.98 -25.39 16.47
CA GLY A 286 20.84 -26.21 15.61
C GLY A 286 20.81 -27.72 15.90
N ASN A 287 19.99 -28.20 16.85
CA ASN A 287 19.74 -29.63 17.04
C ASN A 287 19.11 -30.22 15.75
N ASN A 288 19.67 -31.33 15.26
CA ASN A 288 19.28 -31.96 13.99
C ASN A 288 18.14 -33.00 14.12
N VAL A 289 17.71 -33.34 15.35
CA VAL A 289 16.62 -34.28 15.62
C VAL A 289 15.35 -33.63 16.15
N ALA A 290 15.45 -32.40 16.70
CA ALA A 290 14.32 -31.67 17.28
C ALA A 290 14.08 -30.31 16.61
N ALA A 291 12.84 -29.82 16.69
CA ALA A 291 12.43 -28.47 16.32
C ALA A 291 11.40 -27.95 17.33
N TYR A 292 11.04 -26.68 17.26
CA TYR A 292 10.06 -26.11 18.20
C TYR A 292 8.62 -26.26 17.70
N THR A 293 7.78 -26.84 18.53
CA THR A 293 6.34 -26.58 18.54
C THR A 293 6.03 -25.42 19.47
N PHE A 294 4.85 -24.82 19.29
CA PHE A 294 4.27 -23.92 20.29
C PHE A 294 3.03 -24.57 20.88
N ASP A 295 3.06 -24.79 22.19
CA ASP A 295 1.90 -25.23 22.95
C ASP A 295 0.98 -24.02 23.14
N PHE A 296 -0.14 -24.09 22.44
CA PHE A 296 -1.21 -23.15 22.64
C PHE A 296 -1.64 -23.32 24.09
N GLU A 297 -2.29 -24.40 24.53
CA GLU A 297 -2.84 -24.54 25.90
C GLU A 297 -2.02 -23.86 27.00
N ASN A 298 -0.74 -24.19 27.10
CA ASN A 298 0.11 -23.73 28.18
C ASN A 298 0.98 -22.49 27.86
N ASN A 299 0.91 -21.95 26.65
CA ASN A 299 1.60 -20.73 26.22
C ASN A 299 3.14 -20.77 26.31
N TYR A 300 3.75 -21.88 25.93
CA TYR A 300 5.22 -22.01 25.86
C TYR A 300 5.67 -22.83 24.65
N LYS A 301 6.92 -22.65 24.23
CA LYS A 301 7.53 -23.45 23.16
C LYS A 301 8.05 -24.77 23.69
N ILE A 302 7.92 -25.84 22.91
CA ILE A 302 8.40 -27.18 23.30
C ILE A 302 9.29 -27.74 22.20
N ALA A 303 10.43 -28.32 22.58
CA ALA A 303 11.24 -29.09 21.66
C ALA A 303 10.58 -30.46 21.44
N ARG A 304 10.25 -30.77 20.19
CA ARG A 304 9.68 -32.06 19.78
C ARG A 304 10.57 -32.70 18.73
N GLU A 305 10.59 -34.03 18.72
CA GLU A 305 11.29 -34.78 17.68
C GLU A 305 10.68 -34.44 16.32
N ARG A 306 11.52 -34.23 15.31
CA ARG A 306 11.06 -33.82 13.97
C ARG A 306 10.20 -34.87 13.27
N SER A 307 10.24 -36.12 13.74
CA SER A 307 9.40 -37.24 13.33
C SER A 307 7.98 -37.20 13.91
N SER A 308 7.76 -36.46 15.00
CA SER A 308 6.47 -36.38 15.68
C SER A 308 5.44 -35.58 14.88
N LEU A 309 4.18 -36.02 14.95
CA LEU A 309 3.07 -35.43 14.22
C LEU A 309 2.48 -34.26 15.02
N HIS A 310 2.50 -33.07 14.44
CA HIS A 310 1.81 -31.91 15.00
C HIS A 310 1.06 -31.13 13.91
N SER A 311 0.09 -30.34 14.36
CA SER A 311 -0.76 -29.56 13.46
C SER A 311 -0.01 -28.36 12.90
N ILE A 312 -0.42 -27.95 11.70
CA ILE A 312 0.20 -26.86 10.97
C ILE A 312 -0.81 -25.75 10.71
N ARG A 313 -0.44 -24.54 11.14
CA ARG A 313 -1.07 -23.28 10.73
C ARG A 313 -0.10 -22.54 9.85
N LEU A 314 -0.61 -21.97 8.76
CA LEU A 314 0.21 -21.18 7.86
C LEU A 314 -0.11 -19.70 8.00
N VAL A 315 0.91 -18.88 7.78
CA VAL A 315 0.82 -17.42 7.84
C VAL A 315 1.08 -16.82 6.47
N SER A 316 0.50 -15.66 6.21
CA SER A 316 0.87 -14.81 5.09
C SER A 316 0.83 -13.34 5.46
N ASP A 317 1.75 -12.57 4.90
CA ASP A 317 1.79 -11.12 5.04
C ASP A 317 1.08 -10.42 3.88
N PHE A 318 0.52 -9.25 4.15
CA PHE A 318 -0.18 -8.40 3.18
C PHE A 318 0.05 -6.91 3.43
#